data_AF-A0A2T3NBT4-F1
#
_entry.id   AF-A0A2T3NBT4-F1
#
_cell.length_a   1.000
_cell.length_b   1.000
_cell.length_c   1.000
_cell.angle_alpha   90.00
_cell.angle_beta   90.00
_cell.angle_gamma   90.00
#
_symmetry.space_group_name_H-M   'P 1'
#
loop_
_entity.id
_entity.type
_entity.pdbx_description
1 polymer ?
#
loop_
_entity_poly.entity_id
_entity_poly.type
_entity_poly.pdbx_seq_one_letter_code
_entity_poly.pdbx_strand_id
1 'polypeptide(L)'
;MATISYSFRYKHIEVEQLSHQVRTLQHSIQADSQLAKLPTTELLQVINELPEQKQLLKDGLLRSHQKQIITLYEQRISAILTHRENSYPDYYAIEKQLTEAQAFYPDSHTLMAIADTITHSWQSTTTMLEDQLNTLLEKQVYLSEEILFILTELGKVKKEHRFSPSQKANELYFDAFQSAMDRRDLNELQSLIEIGELVFAGNKQHHALLNSGIQLSSAIQKLSHYQAKHQAGESIEFPYQAAALFYKKQFQQLESALSQADKVSQLDALHDEIKQLPLSIPNNFAPLNQIRLLTAIQYLKVSDQMLEGKKRLEASDAMKKANSIFAQLEESNLLAQ
;
A
#
# COMPACT_ATOMS: atom_id res chain seq x y z
N MET A 1 22.71 -55.86 -79.54
CA MET A 1 23.93 -55.28 -78.91
C MET A 1 23.69 -53.92 -78.24
N ALA A 2 22.84 -53.02 -78.76
CA ALA A 2 22.61 -51.70 -78.15
C ALA A 2 21.78 -51.70 -76.84
N THR A 3 20.92 -52.70 -76.63
CA THR A 3 20.06 -52.83 -75.44
C THR A 3 20.83 -53.30 -74.20
N ILE A 4 21.86 -54.15 -74.38
CA ILE A 4 22.69 -54.68 -73.29
C ILE A 4 23.58 -53.56 -72.71
N SER A 5 24.19 -52.72 -73.55
CA SER A 5 24.99 -51.56 -73.13
C SER A 5 24.17 -50.50 -72.39
N TYR A 6 22.91 -50.28 -72.79
CA TYR A 6 22.01 -49.34 -72.11
C TYR A 6 21.58 -49.87 -70.74
N SER A 7 21.23 -51.16 -70.65
CA SER A 7 20.88 -51.81 -69.37
C SER A 7 22.04 -51.83 -68.38
N PHE A 8 23.29 -51.99 -68.86
CA PHE A 8 24.48 -51.99 -68.02
C PHE A 8 24.80 -50.59 -67.49
N ARG A 9 24.68 -49.54 -68.33
CA ARG A 9 24.84 -48.14 -67.88
C ARG A 9 23.78 -47.75 -66.86
N TYR A 10 22.52 -48.14 -67.07
CA TYR A 10 21.44 -47.90 -66.13
C TYR A 10 21.73 -48.54 -64.76
N LYS A 11 22.13 -49.82 -64.75
CA LYS A 11 22.52 -50.52 -63.51
C LYS A 11 23.73 -49.89 -62.81
N HIS A 12 24.71 -49.40 -63.56
CA HIS A 12 25.88 -48.73 -62.97
C HIS A 12 25.48 -47.41 -62.28
N ILE A 13 24.60 -46.62 -62.90
CA ILE A 13 24.07 -45.39 -62.30
C ILE A 13 23.26 -45.71 -61.05
N GLU A 14 22.42 -46.76 -61.08
CA GLU A 14 21.64 -47.23 -59.95
C GLU A 14 22.53 -47.68 -58.77
N VAL A 15 23.61 -48.42 -59.04
CA VAL A 15 24.59 -48.83 -58.02
C VAL A 15 25.32 -47.62 -57.42
N GLU A 16 25.70 -46.63 -58.24
CA GLU A 16 26.31 -45.40 -57.72
C GLU A 16 25.35 -44.61 -56.84
N GLN A 17 24.08 -44.46 -57.26
CA GLN A 17 23.04 -43.81 -56.47
C GLN A 17 22.80 -44.52 -55.13
N LEU A 18 22.69 -45.85 -55.14
CA LEU A 18 22.55 -46.65 -53.92
C LEU A 18 23.79 -46.52 -53.02
N SER A 19 25.00 -46.51 -53.58
CA SER A 19 26.23 -46.33 -52.80
C SER A 19 26.31 -44.95 -52.14
N HIS A 20 25.85 -43.91 -52.84
CA HIS A 20 25.75 -42.56 -52.29
C HIS A 20 24.70 -42.50 -51.18
N GLN A 21 23.53 -43.11 -51.38
CA GLN A 21 22.48 -43.22 -50.35
C GLN A 21 23.00 -43.93 -49.09
N VAL A 22 23.70 -45.06 -49.24
CA VAL A 22 24.27 -45.79 -48.09
C VAL A 22 25.29 -44.93 -47.34
N ARG A 23 26.17 -44.20 -48.04
CA ARG A 23 27.12 -43.28 -47.38
C ARG A 23 26.41 -42.16 -46.63
N THR A 24 25.38 -41.56 -47.21
CA THR A 24 24.59 -40.52 -46.54
C THR A 24 23.87 -41.05 -45.30
N LEU A 25 23.34 -42.28 -45.36
CA LEU A 25 22.70 -42.94 -44.21
C LEU A 25 23.73 -43.27 -43.12
N GLN A 26 24.92 -43.76 -43.49
CA GLN A 26 26.00 -44.02 -42.53
C GLN A 26 26.46 -42.75 -41.82
N HIS A 27 26.62 -41.64 -42.54
CA HIS A 27 26.94 -40.35 -41.94
C HIS A 27 25.83 -39.86 -41.01
N SER A 28 24.55 -40.02 -41.39
CA SER A 28 23.43 -39.67 -40.51
C SER A 28 23.43 -40.51 -39.23
N ILE A 29 23.63 -41.83 -39.33
CA ILE A 29 23.68 -42.72 -38.16
C ILE A 29 24.85 -42.37 -37.24
N GLN A 30 26.01 -42.05 -37.81
CA GLN A 30 27.17 -41.61 -37.03
C GLN A 30 26.88 -40.29 -36.30
N ALA A 31 26.29 -39.30 -36.99
CA ALA A 31 25.89 -38.03 -36.36
C ALA A 31 24.87 -38.26 -35.23
N ASP A 32 23.86 -39.10 -35.46
CA ASP A 32 22.84 -39.43 -34.45
C ASP A 32 23.45 -40.16 -33.24
N SER A 33 24.45 -41.02 -33.46
CA SER A 33 25.18 -41.69 -32.37
C SER A 33 26.06 -40.74 -31.54
N GLN A 34 26.51 -39.64 -32.13
CA GLN A 34 27.27 -38.60 -31.41
C GLN A 34 26.35 -37.77 -30.51
N LEU A 35 25.12 -37.48 -30.96
CA LEU A 35 24.10 -36.79 -30.15
C LEU A 35 23.80 -37.56 -28.85
N ALA A 36 23.74 -38.89 -28.91
CA ALA A 36 23.50 -39.73 -27.73
C ALA A 36 24.61 -39.65 -26.66
N LYS A 37 25.82 -39.22 -27.04
CA LYS A 37 27.00 -39.11 -26.17
C LYS A 37 27.21 -37.72 -25.60
N LEU A 38 26.43 -36.72 -26.04
CA LEU A 38 26.56 -35.35 -25.55
C LEU A 38 26.23 -35.28 -24.06
N PRO A 39 26.90 -34.40 -23.29
CA PRO A 39 26.50 -34.11 -21.93
C PRO A 39 25.11 -33.47 -21.92
N THR A 40 24.32 -33.73 -20.88
CA THR A 40 22.92 -33.30 -20.77
C THR A 40 22.71 -31.80 -20.99
N THR A 41 23.66 -30.96 -20.59
CA THR A 41 23.61 -29.50 -20.79
C THR A 41 23.71 -29.09 -22.26
N GLU A 42 24.57 -29.75 -23.04
CA GLU A 42 24.73 -29.51 -24.47
C GLU A 42 23.59 -30.14 -25.26
N LEU A 43 23.12 -31.32 -24.84
CA LEU A 43 21.95 -31.97 -25.42
C LEU A 43 20.73 -31.04 -25.39
N LEU A 44 20.44 -30.40 -24.26
CA LEU A 44 19.28 -29.49 -24.12
C LEU A 44 19.35 -28.26 -25.02
N GLN A 45 20.54 -27.83 -25.45
CA GLN A 45 20.70 -26.73 -26.40
C GLN A 45 20.38 -27.17 -27.83
N VAL A 46 20.83 -28.37 -28.21
CA VAL A 46 20.70 -28.89 -29.58
C VAL A 46 19.35 -29.58 -29.83
N ILE A 47 18.68 -30.09 -28.79
CA ILE A 47 17.48 -30.94 -28.93
C ILE A 47 16.28 -30.21 -29.53
N ASN A 48 16.22 -28.88 -29.37
CA ASN A 48 15.19 -28.03 -29.95
C ASN A 48 15.53 -27.56 -31.37
N GLU A 49 16.78 -27.72 -31.81
CA GLU A 49 17.26 -27.40 -33.16
C GLU A 49 17.17 -28.61 -34.11
N LEU A 50 16.85 -29.80 -33.58
CA LEU A 50 16.67 -31.00 -34.39
C LEU A 50 15.47 -30.85 -35.34
N PRO A 51 15.63 -31.22 -36.62
CA PRO A 51 14.57 -31.10 -37.61
C PRO A 51 13.41 -32.06 -37.30
N GLU A 52 12.18 -31.69 -37.67
CA GLU A 52 10.96 -32.47 -37.35
C GLU A 52 11.02 -33.93 -37.80
N GLN A 53 11.74 -34.24 -38.87
CA GLN A 53 11.89 -35.61 -39.37
C GLN A 53 12.65 -36.52 -38.39
N LYS A 54 13.29 -35.97 -37.36
CA LYS A 54 14.02 -36.70 -36.30
C LYS A 54 13.25 -36.74 -34.97
N GLN A 55 11.93 -36.52 -34.97
CA GLN A 55 11.13 -36.51 -33.73
C GLN A 55 11.31 -37.78 -32.87
N LEU A 56 11.33 -38.96 -33.47
CA LEU A 56 11.54 -40.22 -32.73
C LEU A 56 12.91 -40.27 -32.03
N LEU A 57 13.96 -39.74 -32.68
CA LEU A 57 15.29 -39.63 -32.09
C LEU A 57 15.28 -38.64 -30.93
N LYS A 58 14.61 -37.48 -31.10
CA LYS A 58 14.43 -36.48 -30.04
C LYS A 58 13.77 -37.10 -28.81
N ASP A 59 12.64 -37.81 -29.00
CA ASP A 59 11.91 -38.44 -27.90
C ASP A 59 12.73 -39.56 -27.23
N GLY A 60 13.47 -40.34 -28.01
CA GLY A 60 14.37 -41.37 -27.51
C GLY A 60 15.52 -40.81 -26.66
N LEU A 61 16.14 -39.71 -27.12
CA LEU A 61 17.20 -39.01 -26.39
C LEU A 61 16.68 -38.37 -25.09
N LEU A 62 15.53 -37.71 -25.14
CA LEU A 62 14.88 -37.17 -23.94
C LEU A 62 14.56 -38.29 -22.95
N ARG A 63 14.05 -39.44 -23.41
CA ARG A 63 13.75 -40.56 -22.52
C ARG A 63 15.00 -41.18 -21.91
N SER A 64 16.09 -41.33 -22.68
CA SER A 64 17.34 -41.91 -22.15
C SER A 64 18.02 -41.00 -21.13
N HIS A 65 17.91 -39.68 -21.32
CA HIS A 65 18.51 -38.66 -20.45
C HIS A 65 17.59 -38.12 -19.36
N GLN A 66 16.36 -38.66 -19.24
CA GLN A 66 15.33 -38.13 -18.35
C GLN A 66 15.81 -37.91 -16.92
N LYS A 67 16.49 -38.90 -16.33
CA LYS A 67 16.99 -38.80 -14.95
C LYS A 67 18.04 -37.69 -14.81
N GLN A 68 19.00 -37.59 -15.74
CA GLN A 68 20.01 -36.54 -15.67
C GLN A 68 19.40 -35.15 -15.88
N ILE A 69 18.42 -35.02 -16.78
CA ILE A 69 17.75 -33.74 -17.05
C ILE A 69 16.97 -33.29 -15.79
N ILE A 70 16.18 -34.18 -15.18
CA ILE A 70 15.45 -33.86 -13.95
C ILE A 70 16.43 -33.46 -12.84
N THR A 71 17.49 -34.23 -12.61
CA THR A 71 18.50 -33.90 -11.59
C THR A 71 19.21 -32.57 -11.87
N LEU A 72 19.47 -32.23 -13.13
CA LEU A 72 20.05 -30.92 -13.49
C LEU A 72 19.12 -29.77 -13.08
N TYR A 73 17.82 -29.89 -13.35
CA TYR A 73 16.84 -28.87 -12.94
C TYR A 73 16.67 -28.82 -11.40
N GLU A 74 16.66 -29.95 -10.72
CA GLU A 74 16.67 -30.02 -9.24
C GLU A 74 17.87 -29.26 -8.65
N GLN A 75 19.06 -29.44 -9.22
CA GLN A 75 20.28 -28.74 -8.79
C GLN A 75 20.19 -27.24 -9.02
N ARG A 76 19.68 -26.81 -10.18
CA ARG A 76 19.47 -25.38 -10.48
C ARG A 76 18.47 -24.74 -9.51
N ILE A 77 17.35 -25.40 -9.25
CA ILE A 77 16.34 -24.94 -8.28
C ILE A 77 16.96 -24.87 -6.87
N SER A 78 17.71 -25.89 -6.47
CA SER A 78 18.39 -25.93 -5.17
C SER A 78 19.41 -24.80 -5.02
N ALA A 79 20.13 -24.46 -6.09
CA ALA A 79 21.08 -23.34 -6.10
C ALA A 79 20.38 -21.99 -5.88
N ILE A 80 19.17 -21.80 -6.45
CA ILE A 80 18.37 -20.60 -6.24
C ILE A 80 17.85 -20.54 -4.79
N LEU A 81 17.38 -21.66 -4.25
CA LEU A 81 16.88 -21.74 -2.86
C LEU A 81 17.95 -21.48 -1.80
N THR A 82 19.21 -21.83 -2.08
CA THR A 82 20.33 -21.71 -1.13
C THR A 82 21.14 -20.41 -1.29
N HIS A 83 20.70 -19.51 -2.17
CA HIS A 83 21.40 -18.27 -2.44
C HIS A 83 21.29 -17.31 -1.25
N ARG A 84 22.42 -17.02 -0.60
CA ARG A 84 22.47 -16.31 0.70
C ARG A 84 22.33 -14.79 0.60
N GLU A 85 22.42 -14.21 -0.60
CA GLU A 85 22.35 -12.76 -0.78
C GLU A 85 20.93 -12.20 -0.67
N ASN A 86 19.90 -13.04 -0.85
CA ASN A 86 18.51 -12.65 -0.74
C ASN A 86 17.90 -13.14 0.58
N SER A 87 17.04 -12.31 1.20
CA SER A 87 16.27 -12.68 2.39
C SER A 87 15.27 -13.81 2.09
N TYR A 88 14.78 -13.89 0.85
CA TYR A 88 13.85 -14.90 0.37
C TYR A 88 14.28 -15.47 -0.98
N PRO A 89 13.94 -16.73 -1.30
CA PRO A 89 14.21 -17.30 -2.62
C PRO A 89 13.55 -16.50 -3.76
N ASP A 90 14.20 -16.47 -4.92
CA ASP A 90 13.60 -15.94 -6.14
C ASP A 90 12.62 -16.97 -6.72
N TYR A 91 11.38 -16.91 -6.25
CA TYR A 91 10.31 -17.81 -6.69
C TYR A 91 10.03 -17.72 -8.19
N TYR A 92 10.23 -16.57 -8.82
CA TYR A 92 10.05 -16.40 -10.26
C TYR A 92 11.15 -17.09 -11.07
N ALA A 93 12.40 -17.03 -10.60
CA ALA A 93 13.49 -17.78 -11.23
C ALA A 93 13.26 -19.30 -11.12
N ILE A 94 12.73 -19.77 -9.99
CA ILE A 94 12.37 -21.18 -9.78
C ILE A 94 11.23 -21.59 -10.71
N GLU A 95 10.16 -20.79 -10.78
CA GLU A 95 9.01 -21.03 -11.67
C GLU A 95 9.45 -21.13 -13.14
N LYS A 96 10.36 -20.25 -13.57
CA LYS A 96 10.94 -20.31 -14.91
C LYS A 96 11.67 -21.64 -15.15
N GLN A 97 12.51 -22.10 -14.22
CA GLN A 97 13.20 -23.39 -14.34
C GLN A 97 12.24 -24.58 -14.35
N LEU A 98 11.18 -24.54 -13.54
CA LEU A 98 10.14 -25.56 -13.54
C LEU A 98 9.36 -25.62 -14.85
N THR A 99 9.00 -24.46 -15.41
CA THR A 99 8.28 -24.36 -16.68
C THR A 99 9.13 -24.90 -17.84
N GLU A 100 10.43 -24.57 -17.86
CA GLU A 100 11.38 -25.13 -18.83
C GLU A 100 11.48 -26.66 -18.71
N ALA A 101 11.53 -27.20 -17.49
CA ALA A 101 11.61 -28.65 -17.28
C ALA A 101 10.30 -29.37 -17.66
N GLN A 102 9.15 -28.79 -17.34
CA GLN A 102 7.82 -29.32 -17.66
C GLN A 102 7.54 -29.32 -19.16
N ALA A 103 8.15 -28.41 -19.94
CA ALA A 103 8.06 -28.44 -21.40
C ALA A 103 8.65 -29.72 -22.00
N PHE A 104 9.65 -30.33 -21.35
CA PHE A 104 10.22 -31.61 -21.77
C PHE A 104 9.50 -32.81 -21.14
N TYR A 105 9.03 -32.68 -19.89
CA TYR A 105 8.39 -33.77 -19.14
C TYR A 105 7.12 -33.30 -18.40
N PRO A 106 6.00 -33.12 -19.11
CA PRO A 106 4.77 -32.60 -18.51
C PRO A 106 4.18 -33.53 -17.44
N ASP A 107 4.31 -34.86 -17.62
CA ASP A 107 3.74 -35.87 -16.71
C ASP A 107 4.72 -36.32 -15.61
N SER A 108 5.81 -35.59 -15.37
CA SER A 108 6.80 -35.96 -14.35
C SER A 108 6.27 -35.72 -12.94
N HIS A 109 5.95 -36.79 -12.22
CA HIS A 109 5.55 -36.71 -10.80
C HIS A 109 6.59 -36.01 -9.92
N THR A 110 7.89 -36.16 -10.22
CA THR A 110 8.96 -35.50 -9.48
C THR A 110 8.91 -33.98 -9.67
N LEU A 111 8.76 -33.51 -10.91
CA LEU A 111 8.66 -32.08 -11.19
C LEU A 111 7.38 -31.47 -10.60
N MET A 112 6.27 -32.22 -10.62
CA MET A 112 5.02 -31.81 -9.99
C MET A 112 5.18 -31.67 -8.47
N ALA A 113 5.79 -32.65 -7.79
CA ALA A 113 6.03 -32.58 -6.36
C ALA A 113 6.94 -31.41 -5.96
N ILE A 114 7.95 -31.10 -6.78
CA ILE A 114 8.80 -29.91 -6.58
C ILE A 114 7.97 -28.64 -6.76
N ALA A 115 7.19 -28.54 -7.84
CA ALA A 115 6.33 -27.38 -8.09
C ALA A 115 5.36 -27.13 -6.93
N ASP A 116 4.68 -28.17 -6.45
CA ASP A 116 3.78 -28.09 -5.29
C ASP A 116 4.54 -27.57 -4.05
N THR A 117 5.72 -28.13 -3.76
CA THR A 117 6.54 -27.70 -2.62
C THR A 117 6.91 -26.21 -2.72
N ILE A 118 7.29 -25.75 -3.92
CA ILE A 118 7.64 -24.34 -4.16
C ILE A 118 6.43 -23.43 -4.03
N THR A 119 5.26 -23.82 -4.57
CA THR A 119 4.02 -23.07 -4.43
C THR A 119 3.61 -22.93 -2.96
N HIS A 120 3.68 -24.01 -2.18
CA HIS A 120 3.40 -23.97 -0.75
C HIS A 120 4.40 -23.08 0.00
N SER A 121 5.70 -23.17 -0.32
CA SER A 121 6.73 -22.30 0.27
C SER A 121 6.48 -20.83 -0.06
N TRP A 122 6.15 -20.51 -1.31
CA TRP A 122 5.86 -19.15 -1.75
C TRP A 122 4.64 -18.56 -1.02
N GLN A 123 3.56 -19.34 -0.91
CA GLN A 123 2.37 -18.93 -0.17
C GLN A 123 2.69 -18.76 1.32
N SER A 124 3.43 -19.68 1.93
CA SER A 124 3.81 -19.61 3.34
C SER A 124 4.68 -18.38 3.64
N THR A 125 5.65 -18.06 2.78
CA THR A 125 6.48 -16.86 2.93
C THR A 125 5.64 -15.59 2.80
N THR A 126 4.71 -15.56 1.84
CA THR A 126 3.78 -14.43 1.67
C THR A 126 2.95 -14.23 2.94
N THR A 127 2.30 -15.29 3.43
CA THR A 127 1.48 -15.23 4.65
C THR A 127 2.29 -14.86 5.88
N MET A 128 3.51 -15.38 6.03
CA MET A 128 4.40 -14.99 7.14
C MET A 128 4.71 -13.48 7.12
N LEU A 129 5.01 -12.92 5.95
CA LEU A 129 5.27 -11.48 5.80
C LEU A 129 4.01 -10.65 6.10
N GLU A 130 2.84 -11.10 5.64
CA GLU A 130 1.55 -10.47 5.96
C GLU A 130 1.27 -10.48 7.47
N ASP A 131 1.50 -11.61 8.14
CA ASP A 131 1.28 -11.77 9.58
C ASP A 131 2.25 -10.92 10.41
N GLN A 132 3.51 -10.84 9.99
CA GLN A 132 4.51 -9.95 10.61
C GLN A 132 4.09 -8.48 10.47
N LEU A 133 3.68 -8.07 9.27
CA LEU A 133 3.22 -6.71 9.03
C LEU A 133 1.97 -6.39 9.86
N ASN A 134 0.96 -7.27 9.87
CA ASN A 134 -0.22 -7.11 10.71
C ASN A 134 0.13 -7.04 12.19
N THR A 135 1.08 -7.86 12.66
CA THR A 135 1.53 -7.82 14.06
C THR A 135 2.13 -6.47 14.43
N LEU A 136 2.92 -5.85 13.54
CA LEU A 136 3.50 -4.53 13.77
C LEU A 136 2.42 -3.44 13.79
N LEU A 137 1.49 -3.47 12.83
CA LEU A 137 0.37 -2.53 12.76
C LEU A 137 -0.53 -2.65 13.99
N GLU A 138 -0.84 -3.85 14.44
CA GLU A 138 -1.65 -4.10 15.63
C GLU A 138 -0.94 -3.73 16.94
N LYS A 139 0.40 -3.68 16.95
CA LYS A 139 1.19 -3.13 18.06
C LYS A 139 1.33 -1.61 17.99
N GLN A 140 0.73 -0.97 16.99
CA GLN A 140 0.80 0.47 16.74
C GLN A 140 2.24 0.99 16.55
N VAL A 141 3.14 0.14 16.06
CA VAL A 141 4.53 0.51 15.76
C VAL A 141 4.59 0.98 14.32
N TYR A 142 4.10 2.20 14.07
CA TYR A 142 3.97 2.74 12.71
C TYR A 142 5.29 3.31 12.15
N LEU A 143 6.21 3.79 13.00
CA LEU A 143 7.53 4.30 12.60
C LEU A 143 8.62 3.23 12.71
N SER A 144 8.57 2.21 11.86
CA SER A 144 9.68 1.25 11.80
C SER A 144 10.18 1.08 10.36
N GLU A 145 11.50 1.15 10.21
CA GLU A 145 12.20 0.69 9.01
C GLU A 145 11.79 -0.75 8.66
N GLU A 146 11.36 -1.52 9.66
CA GLU A 146 10.83 -2.87 9.55
C GLU A 146 9.54 -2.96 8.69
N ILE A 147 8.59 -2.02 8.83
CA ILE A 147 7.40 -2.01 7.96
C ILE A 147 7.79 -1.80 6.49
N LEU A 148 8.67 -0.82 6.23
CA LEU A 148 9.14 -0.52 4.88
C LEU A 148 9.92 -1.70 4.28
N PHE A 149 10.75 -2.35 5.10
CA PHE A 149 11.46 -3.56 4.72
C PHE A 149 10.49 -4.68 4.35
N ILE A 150 9.51 -4.99 5.21
CA ILE A 150 8.53 -6.06 4.96
C ILE A 150 7.71 -5.77 3.69
N LEU A 151 7.25 -4.54 3.48
CA LEU A 151 6.53 -4.14 2.26
C LEU A 151 7.39 -4.33 1.00
N THR A 152 8.68 -3.97 1.08
CA THR A 152 9.62 -4.14 -0.02
C THR A 152 9.85 -5.63 -0.32
N GLU A 153 10.07 -6.44 0.71
CA GLU A 153 10.26 -7.88 0.56
C GLU A 153 9.01 -8.58 0.03
N LEU A 154 7.82 -8.19 0.49
CA LEU A 154 6.55 -8.71 -0.03
C LEU A 154 6.39 -8.41 -1.52
N GLY A 155 6.76 -7.19 -1.95
CA GLY A 155 6.77 -6.79 -3.36
C GLY A 155 7.79 -7.55 -4.23
N LYS A 156 8.93 -7.97 -3.65
CA LYS A 156 9.90 -8.84 -4.34
C LYS A 156 9.39 -10.27 -4.45
N VAL A 157 8.86 -10.82 -3.35
CA VAL A 157 8.35 -12.19 -3.28
C VAL A 157 7.15 -12.36 -4.21
N LYS A 158 6.22 -11.40 -4.27
CA LYS A 158 5.02 -11.50 -5.12
C LYS A 158 4.65 -10.12 -5.67
N LYS A 159 5.12 -9.82 -6.89
CA LYS A 159 5.04 -8.48 -7.53
C LYS A 159 3.63 -7.90 -7.64
N GLU A 160 2.63 -8.75 -7.87
CA GLU A 160 1.24 -8.33 -8.04
C GLU A 160 0.43 -8.40 -6.74
N HIS A 161 1.05 -8.82 -5.65
CA HIS A 161 0.37 -8.94 -4.38
C HIS A 161 0.11 -7.55 -3.79
N ARG A 162 -1.15 -7.33 -3.40
CA ARG A 162 -1.57 -6.14 -2.68
C ARG A 162 -1.91 -6.55 -1.25
N PHE A 163 -1.06 -6.12 -0.33
CA PHE A 163 -1.32 -6.30 1.09
C PHE A 163 -2.64 -5.63 1.47
N SER A 164 -3.44 -6.34 2.27
CA SER A 164 -4.64 -5.79 2.90
C SER A 164 -4.50 -5.95 4.42
N PRO A 165 -4.47 -4.85 5.19
CA PRO A 165 -4.37 -4.93 6.64
C PRO A 165 -5.53 -5.70 7.28
N SER A 166 -5.27 -6.36 8.40
CA SER A 166 -6.30 -7.04 9.20
C SER A 166 -7.38 -6.05 9.66
N GLN A 167 -8.59 -6.55 9.97
CA GLN A 167 -9.65 -5.69 10.52
C GLN A 167 -9.19 -4.98 11.78
N LYS A 168 -8.50 -5.69 12.67
CA LYS A 168 -7.97 -5.15 13.92
C LYS A 168 -6.91 -4.07 13.68
N ALA A 169 -6.01 -4.27 12.71
CA ALA A 169 -5.05 -3.24 12.31
C ALA A 169 -5.74 -1.98 11.78
N ASN A 170 -6.81 -2.14 11.00
CA ASN A 170 -7.61 -1.01 10.50
C ASN A 170 -8.28 -0.22 11.64
N GLU A 171 -8.88 -0.91 12.61
CA GLU A 171 -9.53 -0.29 13.78
C GLU A 171 -8.51 0.46 14.66
N LEU A 172 -7.40 -0.20 14.99
CA LEU A 172 -6.34 0.40 15.82
C LEU A 172 -5.66 1.58 15.14
N TYR A 173 -5.50 1.55 13.82
CA TYR A 173 -4.98 2.67 13.05
C TYR A 173 -5.96 3.86 13.07
N PHE A 174 -7.25 3.59 12.87
CA PHE A 174 -8.29 4.63 12.92
C PHE A 174 -8.30 5.35 14.28
N ASP A 175 -8.28 4.59 15.37
CA ASP A 175 -8.31 5.14 16.73
C ASP A 175 -7.03 5.93 17.06
N ALA A 176 -5.86 5.40 16.68
CA ALA A 176 -4.59 6.10 16.84
C ALA A 176 -4.58 7.43 16.07
N PHE A 177 -5.06 7.42 14.82
CA PHE A 177 -5.13 8.61 13.98
C PHE A 177 -6.10 9.66 14.53
N GLN A 178 -7.30 9.26 14.96
CA GLN A 178 -8.23 10.18 15.62
C GLN A 178 -7.63 10.77 16.90
N SER A 179 -6.99 9.94 17.72
CA SER A 179 -6.32 10.40 18.93
C SER A 179 -5.20 11.41 18.64
N ALA A 180 -4.41 11.18 17.60
CA ALA A 180 -3.36 12.10 17.17
C ALA A 180 -3.94 13.43 16.63
N MET A 181 -5.03 13.37 15.87
CA MET A 181 -5.77 14.56 15.42
C MET A 181 -6.32 15.37 16.59
N ASP A 182 -6.88 14.68 17.59
CA ASP A 182 -7.48 15.28 18.77
C ASP A 182 -6.45 15.96 19.68
N ARG A 183 -5.32 15.28 19.88
CA ARG A 183 -4.17 15.83 20.62
C ARG A 183 -3.41 16.88 19.82
N ARG A 184 -3.67 17.00 18.51
CA ARG A 184 -2.96 17.86 17.56
C ARG A 184 -1.44 17.59 17.57
N ASP A 185 -1.06 16.32 17.74
CA ASP A 185 0.34 15.91 17.76
C ASP A 185 0.87 15.83 16.33
N LEU A 186 1.63 16.84 15.92
CA LEU A 186 2.14 16.94 14.54
C LEU A 186 3.06 15.78 14.18
N ASN A 187 3.90 15.32 15.11
CA ASN A 187 4.89 14.29 14.83
C ASN A 187 4.19 12.93 14.65
N GLU A 188 3.25 12.62 15.54
CA GLU A 188 2.45 11.39 15.46
C GLU A 188 1.55 11.41 14.21
N LEU A 189 0.93 12.56 13.89
CA LEU A 189 0.12 12.73 12.68
C LEU A 189 0.93 12.51 11.40
N GLN A 190 2.12 13.10 11.27
CA GLN A 190 2.97 12.92 10.09
C GLN A 190 3.32 11.44 9.87
N SER A 191 3.73 10.78 10.95
CA SER A 191 4.06 9.36 10.96
C SER A 191 2.90 8.49 10.52
N LEU A 192 1.70 8.78 11.04
CA LEU A 192 0.48 8.06 10.70
C LEU A 192 0.01 8.35 9.27
N ILE A 193 0.22 9.56 8.74
CA ILE A 193 -0.06 9.91 7.34
C ILE A 193 0.84 9.09 6.41
N GLU A 194 2.15 9.07 6.65
CA GLU A 194 3.12 8.33 5.83
C GLU A 194 2.76 6.84 5.72
N ILE A 195 2.52 6.18 6.85
CA ILE A 195 2.09 4.77 6.86
C ILE A 195 0.69 4.59 6.28
N GLY A 196 -0.19 5.54 6.51
CA GLY A 196 -1.54 5.54 5.95
C GLY A 196 -1.56 5.49 4.43
N GLU A 197 -0.71 6.29 3.79
CA GLU A 197 -0.56 6.31 2.34
C GLU A 197 0.05 5.02 1.79
N LEU A 198 0.98 4.40 2.53
CA LEU A 198 1.66 3.18 2.09
C LEU A 198 0.80 1.92 2.28
N VAL A 199 0.13 1.80 3.42
CA VAL A 199 -0.49 0.55 3.89
C VAL A 199 -2.02 0.59 3.77
N PHE A 200 -2.62 1.75 4.01
CA PHE A 200 -4.07 1.91 4.17
C PHE A 200 -4.75 2.62 2.98
N ALA A 201 -4.00 3.04 1.97
CA ALA A 201 -4.53 3.74 0.80
C ALA A 201 -5.57 2.95 -0.01
N GLY A 202 -5.65 1.63 0.13
CA GLY A 202 -6.70 0.82 -0.49
C GLY A 202 -8.08 0.94 0.20
N ASN A 203 -8.13 1.48 1.42
CA ASN A 203 -9.34 1.52 2.23
C ASN A 203 -10.05 2.88 2.11
N LYS A 204 -11.27 2.86 1.56
CA LYS A 204 -12.10 4.07 1.38
C LYS A 204 -12.41 4.80 2.69
N GLN A 205 -12.55 4.08 3.80
CA GLN A 205 -12.81 4.66 5.11
C GLN A 205 -11.63 5.52 5.58
N HIS A 206 -10.40 5.09 5.30
CA HIS A 206 -9.18 5.79 5.70
C HIS A 206 -8.86 6.97 4.79
N HIS A 207 -9.32 7.01 3.54
CA HIS A 207 -9.09 8.18 2.66
C HIS A 207 -9.62 9.50 3.24
N ALA A 208 -10.84 9.49 3.79
CA ALA A 208 -11.42 10.70 4.37
C ALA A 208 -10.65 11.15 5.62
N LEU A 209 -10.22 10.17 6.43
CA LEU A 209 -9.44 10.40 7.64
C LEU A 209 -8.05 10.96 7.30
N LEU A 210 -7.35 10.35 6.34
CA LEU A 210 -6.05 10.80 5.83
C LEU A 210 -6.10 12.22 5.30
N ASN A 211 -7.08 12.52 4.43
CA ASN A 211 -7.26 13.87 3.92
C ASN A 211 -7.49 14.89 5.03
N SER A 212 -8.29 14.53 6.05
CA SER A 212 -8.54 15.39 7.20
C SER A 212 -7.28 15.61 8.04
N GLY A 213 -6.48 14.55 8.25
CA GLY A 213 -5.20 14.64 8.95
C GLY A 213 -4.15 15.46 8.21
N ILE A 214 -4.04 15.31 6.88
CA ILE A 214 -3.14 16.12 6.02
C ILE A 214 -3.51 17.60 6.12
N GLN A 215 -4.81 17.91 6.01
CA GLN A 215 -5.30 19.29 6.15
C GLN A 215 -5.01 19.87 7.54
N LEU A 216 -5.22 19.08 8.60
CA LEU A 216 -4.94 19.49 9.97
C LEU A 216 -3.44 19.68 10.21
N SER A 217 -2.60 18.76 9.74
CA SER A 217 -1.14 18.85 9.82
C SER A 217 -0.62 20.12 9.15
N SER A 218 -1.09 20.41 7.92
CA SER A 218 -0.78 21.67 7.22
C SER A 218 -1.26 22.91 7.99
N ALA A 219 -2.45 22.84 8.60
CA ALA A 219 -2.98 23.93 9.41
C ALA A 219 -2.14 24.20 10.68
N ILE A 220 -1.72 23.13 11.39
CA ILE A 220 -0.83 23.22 12.55
C ILE A 220 0.48 23.90 12.14
N GLN A 221 1.11 23.43 11.06
CA GLN A 221 2.37 24.02 10.56
C GLN A 221 2.25 25.50 10.23
N LYS A 222 1.17 25.92 9.56
CA LYS A 222 0.91 27.33 9.24
C LYS A 222 0.75 28.19 10.49
N LEU A 223 0.06 27.68 11.50
CA LEU A 223 -0.12 28.40 12.78
C LEU A 223 1.18 28.46 13.57
N SER A 224 1.95 27.38 13.64
CA SER A 224 3.27 27.36 14.28
C SER A 224 4.24 28.33 13.59
N HIS A 225 4.24 28.35 12.25
CA HIS A 225 5.02 29.32 11.48
C HIS A 225 4.60 30.75 11.80
N TYR A 226 3.29 31.01 11.84
CA TYR A 226 2.76 32.32 12.19
C TYR A 226 3.23 32.78 13.58
N GLN A 227 3.11 31.90 14.58
CA GLN A 227 3.50 32.19 15.95
C GLN A 227 5.00 32.50 16.06
N ALA A 228 5.85 31.69 15.42
CA ALA A 228 7.30 31.90 15.45
C ALA A 228 7.71 33.25 14.83
N LYS A 229 7.09 33.62 13.71
CA LYS A 229 7.34 34.88 13.00
C LYS A 229 6.82 36.09 13.78
N HIS A 230 5.63 36.00 14.35
CA HIS A 230 5.08 37.03 15.23
C HIS A 230 5.97 37.26 16.47
N GLN A 231 6.49 36.18 17.07
CA GLN A 231 7.45 36.28 18.19
C GLN A 231 8.78 36.91 17.77
N ALA A 232 9.20 36.74 16.52
CA ALA A 232 10.37 37.40 15.94
C ALA A 232 10.13 38.89 15.59
N GLY A 233 8.93 39.42 15.85
CA GLY A 233 8.56 40.80 15.53
C GLY A 233 8.23 41.04 14.06
N GLU A 234 8.09 39.98 13.27
CA GLU A 234 7.70 40.09 11.86
C GLU A 234 6.19 40.27 11.75
N SER A 235 5.77 41.26 10.96
CA SER A 235 4.36 41.47 10.63
C SER A 235 3.97 40.55 9.47
N ILE A 236 3.22 39.51 9.79
CA ILE A 236 2.67 38.56 8.83
C ILE A 236 1.17 38.43 9.04
N GLU A 237 0.46 38.07 7.98
CA GLU A 237 -0.99 37.90 8.04
C GLU A 237 -1.37 36.65 8.86
N PHE A 238 -2.42 36.78 9.68
CA PHE A 238 -2.96 35.66 10.44
C PHE A 238 -3.56 34.61 9.49
N PRO A 239 -3.24 33.31 9.61
CA PRO A 239 -3.70 32.30 8.69
C PRO A 239 -5.14 31.83 9.01
N TYR A 240 -6.14 32.65 8.66
CA TYR A 240 -7.56 32.43 9.00
C TYR A 240 -8.08 31.03 8.64
N GLN A 241 -7.78 30.53 7.44
CA GLN A 241 -8.25 29.22 7.00
C GLN A 241 -7.63 28.07 7.80
N ALA A 242 -6.34 28.18 8.13
CA ALA A 242 -5.65 27.19 8.97
C ALA A 242 -6.20 27.21 10.40
N ALA A 243 -6.40 28.40 10.98
CA ALA A 243 -7.04 28.56 12.28
C ALA A 243 -8.44 27.93 12.31
N ALA A 244 -9.26 28.15 11.27
CA ALA A 244 -10.60 27.57 11.18
C ALA A 244 -10.58 26.04 11.25
N LEU A 245 -9.63 25.40 10.55
CA LEU A 245 -9.46 23.94 10.62
C LEU A 245 -8.95 23.47 11.98
N PHE A 246 -7.93 24.13 12.51
CA PHE A 246 -7.30 23.78 13.80
C PHE A 246 -8.28 23.86 14.97
N TYR A 247 -9.07 24.93 15.05
CA TYR A 247 -10.01 25.16 16.14
C TYR A 247 -11.39 24.52 15.92
N LYS A 248 -11.66 23.93 14.74
CA LYS A 248 -12.98 23.39 14.37
C LYS A 248 -13.62 22.53 15.46
N LYS A 249 -12.90 21.52 15.97
CA LYS A 249 -13.41 20.61 16.99
C LYS A 249 -13.75 21.33 18.30
N GLN A 250 -12.88 22.25 18.73
CA GLN A 250 -13.10 23.03 19.95
C GLN A 250 -14.35 23.89 19.84
N PHE A 251 -14.54 24.59 18.71
CA PHE A 251 -15.77 25.35 18.48
C PHE A 251 -17.01 24.47 18.43
N GLN A 252 -16.96 23.30 17.77
CA GLN A 252 -18.08 22.35 17.74
C GLN A 252 -18.45 21.82 19.14
N GLN A 253 -17.47 21.60 20.01
CA GLN A 253 -17.70 21.20 21.41
C GLN A 253 -18.37 22.33 22.20
N LEU A 254 -17.91 23.58 22.03
CA LEU A 254 -18.53 24.76 22.65
C LEU A 254 -19.97 24.96 22.14
N GLU A 255 -20.22 24.81 20.85
CA GLU A 255 -21.56 24.90 20.26
C GLU A 255 -22.50 23.85 20.87
N SER A 256 -22.03 22.61 20.96
CA SER A 256 -22.79 21.52 21.60
C SER A 256 -23.07 21.83 23.08
N ALA A 257 -22.06 22.29 23.84
CA ALA A 257 -22.22 22.62 25.25
C ALA A 257 -23.19 23.79 25.47
N LEU A 258 -23.13 24.84 24.63
CA LEU A 258 -24.08 25.95 24.67
C LEU A 258 -25.51 25.50 24.38
N SER A 259 -25.70 24.63 23.39
CA SER A 259 -27.05 24.15 23.02
C SER A 259 -27.75 23.37 24.14
N GLN A 260 -26.98 22.78 25.05
CA GLN A 260 -27.46 22.00 26.21
C GLN A 260 -27.47 22.81 27.51
N ALA A 261 -26.98 24.04 27.51
CA ALA A 261 -26.90 24.87 28.69
C ALA A 261 -28.23 25.58 28.96
N ASP A 262 -28.94 25.11 29.99
CA ASP A 262 -30.27 25.60 30.36
C ASP A 262 -30.24 26.52 31.62
N LYS A 263 -29.05 26.75 32.17
CA LYS A 263 -28.86 27.57 33.38
C LYS A 263 -27.87 28.70 33.11
N VAL A 264 -28.17 29.89 33.67
CA VAL A 264 -27.27 31.06 33.58
C VAL A 264 -25.87 30.76 34.08
N SER A 265 -25.70 29.96 35.15
CA SER A 265 -24.37 29.58 35.65
C SER A 265 -23.56 28.73 34.67
N GLN A 266 -24.21 27.88 33.86
CA GLN A 266 -23.54 27.10 32.82
C GLN A 266 -23.12 27.99 31.66
N LEU A 267 -24.00 28.92 31.27
CA LEU A 267 -23.70 29.92 30.25
C LEU A 267 -22.55 30.84 30.67
N ASP A 268 -22.51 31.26 31.94
CA ASP A 268 -21.43 32.08 32.47
C ASP A 268 -20.07 31.37 32.38
N ALA A 269 -20.00 30.09 32.77
CA ALA A 269 -18.78 29.29 32.65
C ALA A 269 -18.32 29.15 31.19
N LEU A 270 -19.24 28.86 30.26
CA LEU A 270 -18.93 28.75 28.83
C LEU A 270 -18.51 30.10 28.23
N HIS A 271 -19.16 31.18 28.64
CA HIS A 271 -18.84 32.52 28.19
C HIS A 271 -17.45 32.95 28.66
N ASP A 272 -17.07 32.62 29.90
CA ASP A 272 -15.73 32.88 30.42
C ASP A 272 -14.65 32.08 29.67
N GLU A 273 -14.93 30.85 29.25
CA GLU A 273 -14.04 30.08 28.37
C GLU A 273 -13.89 30.75 27.00
N ILE A 274 -15.00 31.18 26.38
CA ILE A 274 -15.00 31.88 25.09
C ILE A 274 -14.23 33.20 25.16
N LYS A 275 -14.24 33.90 26.30
CA LYS A 275 -13.47 35.13 26.52
C LYS A 275 -11.96 34.93 26.52
N GLN A 276 -11.46 33.72 26.74
CA GLN A 276 -10.02 33.43 26.71
C GLN A 276 -9.50 33.14 25.29
N LEU A 277 -10.35 32.72 24.36
CA LEU A 277 -9.96 32.41 22.97
C LEU A 277 -9.27 33.56 22.22
N PRO A 278 -9.70 34.84 22.35
CA PRO A 278 -9.07 35.99 21.68
C PRO A 278 -7.61 36.23 22.08
N LEU A 279 -7.12 35.61 23.17
CA LEU A 279 -5.69 35.68 23.53
C LEU A 279 -4.79 35.03 22.49
N SER A 280 -5.35 34.16 21.64
CA SER A 280 -4.61 33.39 20.64
C SER A 280 -5.14 33.56 19.21
N ILE A 281 -6.25 34.29 19.04
CA ILE A 281 -6.99 34.39 17.78
C ILE A 281 -7.49 35.84 17.58
N PRO A 282 -7.44 36.41 16.36
CA PRO A 282 -8.00 37.72 16.07
C PRO A 282 -9.50 37.85 16.40
N ASN A 283 -9.93 39.04 16.82
CA ASN A 283 -11.33 39.32 17.17
C ASN A 283 -12.30 39.24 15.98
N ASN A 284 -11.82 39.41 14.75
CA ASN A 284 -12.62 39.29 13.53
C ASN A 284 -12.70 37.83 13.01
N PHE A 285 -12.17 36.86 13.75
CA PHE A 285 -12.20 35.46 13.36
C PHE A 285 -13.63 34.92 13.36
N ALA A 286 -14.12 34.52 12.18
CA ALA A 286 -15.52 34.16 11.98
C ALA A 286 -16.06 33.08 12.96
N PRO A 287 -15.37 31.96 13.23
CA PRO A 287 -15.83 30.98 14.22
C PRO A 287 -15.98 31.55 15.65
N LEU A 288 -15.11 32.49 16.05
CA LEU A 288 -15.21 33.16 17.34
C LEU A 288 -16.44 34.07 17.40
N ASN A 289 -16.72 34.81 16.33
CA ASN A 289 -17.91 35.67 16.28
C ASN A 289 -19.19 34.84 16.22
N GLN A 290 -19.17 33.70 15.54
CA GLN A 290 -20.29 32.76 15.52
C GLN A 290 -20.59 32.20 16.91
N ILE A 291 -19.59 31.75 17.67
CA ILE A 291 -19.83 31.20 19.02
C ILE A 291 -20.32 32.27 20.00
N ARG A 292 -19.80 33.50 19.89
CA ARG A 292 -20.27 34.66 20.67
C ARG A 292 -21.74 34.97 20.38
N LEU A 293 -22.13 34.96 19.10
CA LEU A 293 -23.52 35.14 18.69
C LEU A 293 -24.43 34.06 19.28
N LEU A 294 -24.03 32.79 19.17
CA LEU A 294 -24.78 31.67 19.74
C LEU A 294 -24.91 31.77 21.26
N THR A 295 -23.88 32.25 21.95
CA THR A 295 -23.91 32.49 23.40
C THR A 295 -24.93 33.57 23.74
N ALA A 296 -24.96 34.70 23.01
CA ALA A 296 -25.93 35.76 23.21
C ALA A 296 -27.37 35.28 23.01
N ILE A 297 -27.61 34.51 21.94
CA ILE A 297 -28.93 33.90 21.65
C ILE A 297 -29.35 32.96 22.78
N GLN A 298 -28.45 32.14 23.29
CA GLN A 298 -28.77 31.20 24.37
C GLN A 298 -29.08 31.92 25.70
N TYR A 299 -28.39 33.01 26.02
CA TYR A 299 -28.75 33.87 27.16
C TYR A 299 -30.16 34.44 27.02
N LEU A 300 -30.58 34.88 25.82
CA LEU A 300 -31.95 35.34 25.59
C LEU A 300 -32.96 34.22 25.80
N LYS A 301 -32.70 33.03 25.25
CA LYS A 301 -33.57 31.86 25.42
C LYS A 301 -33.77 31.49 26.90
N VAL A 302 -32.68 31.44 27.69
CA VAL A 302 -32.76 31.16 29.13
C VAL A 302 -33.46 32.30 29.87
N SER A 303 -33.29 33.55 29.45
CA SER A 303 -34.02 34.69 30.00
C SER A 303 -35.54 34.55 29.82
N ASP A 304 -35.98 34.19 28.61
CA ASP A 304 -37.41 34.00 28.32
C ASP A 304 -38.02 32.90 29.20
N GLN A 305 -37.32 31.76 29.35
CA GLN A 305 -37.73 30.69 30.26
C GLN A 305 -37.81 31.16 31.73
N MET A 306 -36.90 32.04 32.16
CA MET A 306 -36.92 32.61 33.51
C MET A 306 -38.09 33.60 33.70
N LEU A 307 -38.47 34.36 32.66
CA LEU A 307 -39.65 35.22 32.70
C LEU A 307 -40.94 34.41 32.86
N GLU A 308 -41.07 33.31 32.12
CA GLU A 308 -42.18 32.35 32.28
C GLU A 308 -42.23 31.79 33.71
N GLY A 309 -41.05 31.47 34.27
CA GLY A 309 -40.87 31.05 35.66
C GLY A 309 -41.00 32.15 36.72
N LYS A 310 -41.39 33.39 36.35
CA LYS A 310 -41.53 34.57 37.22
C LYS A 310 -40.22 35.05 37.89
N LYS A 311 -39.05 34.64 37.39
CA LYS A 311 -37.72 35.05 37.89
C LYS A 311 -37.18 36.28 37.16
N ARG A 312 -37.85 37.43 37.35
CA ARG A 312 -37.61 38.66 36.56
C ARG A 312 -36.20 39.24 36.69
N LEU A 313 -35.57 39.14 37.85
CA LEU A 313 -34.21 39.68 38.07
C LEU A 313 -33.16 38.88 37.30
N GLU A 314 -33.17 37.55 37.45
CA GLU A 314 -32.26 36.64 36.73
C GLU A 314 -32.42 36.77 35.21
N ALA A 315 -33.67 36.90 34.74
CA ALA A 315 -33.96 37.14 33.33
C ALA A 315 -33.38 38.47 32.81
N SER A 316 -33.55 39.56 33.57
CA SER A 316 -33.03 40.89 33.22
C SER A 316 -31.50 40.88 33.11
N ASP A 317 -30.82 40.19 34.02
CA ASP A 317 -29.35 40.11 34.00
C ASP A 317 -28.84 39.25 32.85
N ALA A 318 -29.52 38.16 32.50
CA ALA A 318 -29.23 37.37 31.30
C ALA A 318 -29.40 38.20 30.00
N MET A 319 -30.44 39.03 29.92
CA MET A 319 -30.64 39.96 28.78
C MET A 319 -29.52 40.99 28.67
N LYS A 320 -29.09 41.59 29.79
CA LYS A 320 -27.95 42.54 29.77
C LYS A 320 -26.68 41.89 29.25
N LYS A 321 -26.42 40.64 29.66
CA LYS A 321 -25.26 39.86 29.17
C LYS A 321 -25.36 39.63 27.66
N ALA A 322 -26.52 39.17 27.16
CA ALA A 322 -26.74 39.02 25.72
C ALA A 322 -26.47 40.31 24.94
N ASN A 323 -27.03 41.44 25.40
CA ASN A 323 -26.83 42.75 24.77
C ASN A 323 -25.37 43.20 24.80
N SER A 324 -24.64 42.93 25.88
CA SER A 324 -23.21 43.25 25.95
C SER A 324 -22.38 42.45 24.93
N ILE A 325 -22.75 41.19 24.68
CA ILE A 325 -22.09 40.35 23.67
C ILE A 325 -22.41 40.86 22.26
N PHE A 326 -23.65 41.28 21.99
CA PHE A 326 -24.01 41.89 20.71
C PHE A 326 -23.22 43.17 20.42
N ALA A 327 -23.09 44.07 21.40
CA ALA A 327 -22.29 45.28 21.25
C ALA A 327 -20.81 44.96 20.90
N GLN A 328 -20.21 43.96 21.55
CA GLN A 328 -18.85 43.50 21.24
C GLN A 328 -18.71 42.93 19.82
N LEU A 329 -19.74 42.25 19.31
CA LEU A 329 -19.76 41.72 17.94
C LEU A 329 -19.83 42.84 16.90
N GLU A 330 -20.61 43.88 17.15
CA GLU A 330 -20.68 45.05 16.27
C GLU A 330 -19.32 45.76 16.19
N GLU A 331 -18.66 46.00 17.33
CA GLU A 331 -17.31 46.55 17.38
C GLU A 331 -16.28 45.67 16.65
N SER A 332 -16.37 44.35 16.80
CA SER A 332 -15.45 43.39 16.16
C SER A 332 -15.61 43.33 14.64
N ASN A 333 -16.85 43.50 14.14
CA ASN A 333 -17.14 43.52 12.70
C ASN A 333 -16.79 44.86 12.04
N LEU A 334 -16.85 45.98 12.78
CA LEU A 334 -16.42 47.29 12.30
C LEU A 334 -14.90 47.38 12.09
N LEU A 335 -14.11 46.60 12.84
CA LEU A 335 -12.65 46.49 12.69
C LEU A 335 -12.21 45.58 11.53
N ALA A 336 -13.15 44.92 10.85
CA ALA A 336 -12.90 44.01 9.72
C ALA A 336 -13.17 44.65 8.34
N GLN A 337 -13.73 45.87 8.32
CA GLN A 337 -13.85 46.73 7.13
C GLN A 337 -12.63 47.65 7.05
#